data_AF-A0A177TT94-F1
#
_entry.id   AF-A0A177TT94-F1
#
_cell.length_a   1.000
_cell.length_b   1.000
_cell.length_c   1.000
_cell.angle_alpha   90.00
_cell.angle_beta   90.00
_cell.angle_gamma   90.00
#
_symmetry.space_group_name_H-M   'P 1'
#
loop_
_entity.id
_entity.type
_entity.pdbx_description
1 polymer ?
#
loop_
_entity_poly.entity_id
_entity_poly.type
_entity_poly.pdbx_seq_one_letter_code
_entity_poly.pdbx_strand_id
1 'polypeptide(L)'
;MPRAVSDKMFRQHDLAPATVRMKSGGGSSSGGAGGRGNAGSSSSSSSKGGPTTKNPIFKTSEFGQHILKNPLVAQAIVDKANLKPTDQVLEVGPGTGNLTVRILEKCKKLVAVEMDPRMAMEVQKRVQATPLARKLQIQIGDFCKTELEYFDVCISNTPYQISSPLVFKLLSHRPLFRCAILMFQREFAMRLVARPDTDMWCRLSANVQLYAKVDHIMKVSRNSFRPPPQVESSVVRVTPINPPPKVRFEEFDGLTRIVFSRRNKHIRASFFGAKGVLEMLEANWRSWCSEKEIPIDDSKPFSSRVDDVLSSTGFTENRAAKMDIDDLLKLLAAFHDAGIHFA
;
A
#
# COMPACT_ATOMS: atom_id res chain seq x y z
N MET A 1 1.02 -6.46 17.64
CA MET A 1 1.28 -7.76 17.00
C MET A 1 2.69 -8.20 17.37
N PRO A 2 2.94 -9.49 17.58
CA PRO A 2 4.30 -9.99 17.81
C PRO A 2 5.22 -9.65 16.64
N ARG A 3 6.51 -9.40 16.90
CA ARG A 3 7.56 -9.03 15.93
C ARG A 3 7.60 -9.96 14.70
N ALA A 4 7.25 -11.24 14.87
CA ALA A 4 7.20 -12.26 13.82
C ALA A 4 6.14 -12.03 12.72
N VAL A 5 5.09 -11.25 13.03
CA VAL A 5 4.03 -10.89 12.08
C VAL A 5 4.53 -9.93 11.01
N SER A 6 5.36 -8.97 11.42
CA SER A 6 5.93 -7.93 10.57
C SER A 6 6.68 -8.54 9.39
N ASP A 7 7.56 -9.52 9.62
CA ASP A 7 8.41 -10.13 8.59
C ASP A 7 7.66 -11.00 7.57
N LYS A 8 6.57 -11.67 7.97
CA LYS A 8 5.70 -12.43 7.05
C LYS A 8 4.84 -11.50 6.18
N MET A 9 4.45 -10.33 6.72
CA MET A 9 3.69 -9.29 6.03
C MET A 9 4.42 -8.76 4.78
N PHE A 10 5.76 -8.66 4.81
CA PHE A 10 6.56 -8.13 3.71
C PHE A 10 6.65 -9.05 2.49
N ARG A 11 6.55 -10.37 2.64
CA ARG A 11 6.81 -11.34 1.55
C ARG A 11 5.58 -11.70 0.69
N GLN A 12 4.36 -11.39 1.11
CA GLN A 12 3.13 -11.89 0.46
C GLN A 12 2.38 -10.87 -0.41
N HIS A 13 2.91 -9.66 -0.60
CA HIS A 13 2.23 -8.57 -1.31
C HIS A 13 2.90 -8.11 -2.62
N ASP A 14 3.90 -8.84 -3.12
CA ASP A 14 4.47 -8.60 -4.44
C ASP A 14 3.42 -8.86 -5.53
N LEU A 15 3.00 -7.79 -6.21
CA LEU A 15 2.19 -7.86 -7.42
C LEU A 15 3.09 -8.33 -8.57
N ALA A 16 2.70 -9.42 -9.24
CA ALA A 16 3.36 -9.85 -10.46
C ALA A 16 3.30 -8.74 -11.53
N PRO A 17 4.40 -8.45 -12.26
CA PRO A 17 4.37 -7.46 -13.33
C PRO A 17 3.53 -7.94 -14.50
N ALA A 18 2.70 -7.04 -15.04
CA ALA A 18 1.89 -7.28 -16.24
C ALA A 18 2.80 -7.60 -17.44
N THR A 19 2.70 -8.81 -17.97
CA THR A 19 3.43 -9.25 -19.16
C THR A 19 2.75 -8.68 -20.41
N VAL A 20 3.41 -7.73 -21.08
CA VAL A 20 2.96 -7.22 -22.38
C VAL A 20 3.33 -8.26 -23.45
N ARG A 21 2.33 -8.98 -23.97
CA ARG A 21 2.47 -9.86 -25.14
C ARG A 21 2.57 -9.00 -26.40
N MET A 22 3.74 -8.95 -27.03
CA MET A 22 3.89 -8.43 -28.39
C MET A 22 3.25 -9.41 -29.40
N LYS A 23 2.27 -8.94 -30.16
CA LYS A 23 1.77 -9.63 -31.35
C LYS A 23 2.67 -9.27 -32.53
N SER A 24 3.33 -10.27 -33.11
CA SER A 24 3.97 -10.20 -34.43
C SER A 24 2.87 -10.21 -35.51
N GLY A 25 2.66 -9.08 -36.17
CA GLY A 25 1.85 -8.97 -37.37
C GLY A 25 2.71 -9.15 -38.61
N GLY A 26 2.50 -10.24 -39.34
CA GLY A 26 3.00 -10.42 -40.69
C GLY A 26 2.23 -9.55 -41.68
N GLY A 27 2.95 -8.93 -42.62
CA GLY A 27 2.40 -8.13 -43.69
C GLY A 27 3.35 -8.11 -44.87
N SER A 28 3.01 -8.88 -45.89
CA SER A 28 3.64 -9.00 -47.21
C SER A 28 3.64 -7.68 -47.99
N SER A 29 4.77 -7.31 -48.58
CA SER A 29 4.91 -6.20 -49.52
C SER A 29 5.01 -6.71 -50.97
N SER A 30 4.10 -6.26 -51.82
CA SER A 30 4.29 -6.19 -53.28
C SER A 30 4.04 -4.74 -53.69
N GLY A 31 5.05 -4.10 -54.29
CA GLY A 31 5.03 -2.72 -54.71
C GLY A 31 5.02 -2.62 -56.23
N GLY A 32 3.96 -2.02 -56.77
CA GLY A 32 3.81 -1.59 -58.15
C GLY A 32 3.91 -0.06 -58.28
N ALA A 33 4.34 0.37 -59.46
CA ALA A 33 4.83 1.70 -59.82
C ALA A 33 3.81 2.86 -59.80
N GLY A 34 4.37 4.08 -59.77
CA GLY A 34 3.90 5.20 -60.62
C GLY A 34 3.49 6.49 -59.91
N GLY A 35 4.03 7.62 -60.37
CA GLY A 35 3.33 8.92 -60.29
C GLY A 35 4.16 10.12 -59.83
N ARG A 36 4.50 10.99 -60.79
CA ARG A 36 5.16 12.30 -60.68
C ARG A 36 4.33 13.35 -59.90
N GLY A 37 4.99 14.38 -59.35
CA GLY A 37 4.29 15.65 -59.02
C GLY A 37 5.00 16.67 -58.12
N ASN A 38 5.84 17.50 -58.74
CA ASN A 38 6.12 18.93 -58.53
C ASN A 38 6.53 19.59 -57.17
N ALA A 39 7.37 20.62 -57.35
CA ALA A 39 8.08 21.51 -56.44
C ALA A 39 7.26 22.34 -55.43
N GLY A 40 7.91 22.76 -54.34
CA GLY A 40 7.46 23.87 -53.50
C GLY A 40 8.23 24.02 -52.18
N SER A 41 9.02 25.08 -52.08
CA SER A 41 9.90 25.50 -50.99
C SER A 41 9.23 25.78 -49.63
N SER A 42 9.92 25.46 -48.53
CA SER A 42 10.10 26.40 -47.40
C SER A 42 11.02 25.80 -46.32
N SER A 43 12.18 26.40 -46.16
CA SER A 43 13.06 26.26 -45.00
C SER A 43 12.34 26.80 -43.75
N SER A 44 12.19 25.96 -42.73
CA SER A 44 11.86 26.44 -41.38
C SER A 44 12.74 25.73 -40.35
N SER A 45 13.26 26.57 -39.46
CA SER A 45 14.34 26.35 -38.52
C SER A 45 13.97 25.37 -37.41
N SER A 46 14.86 24.42 -37.17
CA SER A 46 14.85 23.54 -36.01
C SER A 46 15.19 24.34 -34.73
N SER A 47 14.16 24.70 -33.96
CA SER A 47 14.34 25.19 -32.59
C SER A 47 14.69 24.01 -31.68
N LYS A 48 15.99 23.91 -31.35
CA LYS A 48 16.51 22.96 -30.36
C LYS A 48 15.87 23.21 -28.99
N GLY A 49 15.10 22.23 -28.51
CA GLY A 49 14.68 22.16 -27.11
C GLY A 49 15.90 22.08 -26.18
N GLY A 50 15.97 22.97 -25.20
CA GLY A 50 17.08 23.07 -24.26
C GLY A 50 17.24 21.84 -23.36
N PRO A 51 18.42 21.66 -22.74
CA PRO A 51 18.75 20.44 -22.00
C PRO A 51 17.95 20.37 -20.70
N THR A 52 17.24 19.25 -20.49
CA THR A 52 16.65 18.92 -19.20
C THR A 52 17.75 18.79 -18.15
N THR A 53 17.84 19.74 -17.22
CA THR A 53 18.76 19.68 -16.07
C THR A 53 18.37 18.53 -15.15
N LYS A 54 18.92 17.33 -15.41
CA LYS A 54 18.99 16.25 -14.43
C LYS A 54 19.98 16.71 -13.36
N ASN A 55 19.58 16.77 -12.09
CA ASN A 55 20.54 16.99 -11.01
C ASN A 55 21.38 15.71 -10.87
N PRO A 56 22.67 15.71 -11.27
CA PRO A 56 23.48 14.48 -11.35
C PRO A 56 23.85 13.90 -9.98
N ILE A 57 23.58 14.64 -8.90
CA ILE A 57 23.95 14.28 -7.54
C ILE A 57 23.00 13.24 -6.93
N PHE A 58 21.74 13.22 -7.38
CA PHE A 58 20.70 12.39 -6.78
C PHE A 58 20.30 11.25 -7.70
N LYS A 59 20.36 10.01 -7.17
CA LYS A 59 19.98 8.79 -7.90
C LYS A 59 18.46 8.60 -7.97
N THR A 60 17.75 9.67 -8.30
CA THR A 60 16.27 9.70 -8.35
C THR A 60 15.71 8.64 -9.30
N SER A 61 16.37 8.35 -10.41
CA SER A 61 15.96 7.29 -11.34
C SER A 61 16.21 5.87 -10.82
N GLU A 62 17.32 5.63 -10.11
CA GLU A 62 17.63 4.31 -9.55
C GLU A 62 16.70 3.96 -8.38
N PHE A 63 16.27 4.98 -7.61
CA PHE A 63 15.33 4.81 -6.50
C PHE A 63 13.86 5.05 -6.88
N GLY A 64 13.56 5.32 -8.16
CA GLY A 64 12.19 5.63 -8.63
C GLY A 64 11.54 6.83 -7.92
N GLN A 65 12.36 7.78 -7.45
CA GLN A 65 11.92 8.92 -6.65
C GLN A 65 11.36 10.06 -7.51
N HIS A 66 10.16 10.51 -7.14
CA HIS A 66 9.49 11.67 -7.72
C HIS A 66 9.44 12.79 -6.67
N ILE A 67 10.26 13.83 -6.84
CA ILE A 67 10.35 14.92 -5.85
C ILE A 67 9.14 15.84 -6.01
N LEU A 68 8.34 16.00 -4.95
CA LEU A 68 7.24 16.96 -4.91
C LEU A 68 7.79 18.39 -4.99
N LYS A 69 7.52 19.08 -6.10
CA LYS A 69 7.99 20.47 -6.34
C LYS A 69 6.91 21.53 -6.15
N ASN A 70 5.63 21.16 -6.14
CA ASN A 70 4.54 22.12 -6.04
C ASN A 70 4.36 22.59 -4.58
N PRO A 71 4.65 23.86 -4.25
CA PRO A 71 4.57 24.36 -2.88
C PRO A 71 3.13 24.40 -2.34
N LEU A 72 2.14 24.61 -3.20
CA LEU A 72 0.72 24.64 -2.81
C LEU A 72 0.23 23.25 -2.40
N VAL A 73 0.66 22.21 -3.13
CA VAL A 73 0.35 20.82 -2.75
C VAL A 73 1.04 20.45 -1.43
N ALA A 74 2.31 20.82 -1.27
CA ALA A 74 3.03 20.57 -0.02
C ALA A 74 2.36 21.26 1.17
N GLN A 75 1.92 22.51 0.99
CA GLN A 75 1.18 23.25 2.02
C GLN A 75 -0.15 22.57 2.34
N ALA A 76 -0.93 22.19 1.32
CA ALA A 76 -2.21 21.51 1.50
C ALA A 76 -2.08 20.18 2.25
N ILE A 77 -1.03 19.40 1.97
CA ILE A 77 -0.73 18.15 2.71
C ILE A 77 -0.55 18.43 4.20
N VAL A 78 0.29 19.41 4.54
CA VAL A 78 0.58 19.77 5.93
C VAL A 78 -0.65 20.36 6.64
N ASP A 79 -1.43 21.17 5.95
CA ASP A 79 -2.67 21.74 6.50
C ASP A 79 -3.71 20.63 6.76
N LYS A 80 -3.85 19.67 5.84
CA LYS A 80 -4.72 18.50 6.01
C LYS A 80 -4.19 17.52 7.06
N ALA A 81 -2.93 17.59 7.47
CA ALA A 81 -2.43 16.81 8.61
C ALA A 81 -2.94 17.34 9.95
N ASN A 82 -3.41 18.60 10.00
CA ASN A 82 -3.91 19.25 11.21
C ASN A 82 -2.94 19.07 12.39
N LEU A 83 -1.66 19.41 12.15
CA LEU A 83 -0.60 19.28 13.14
C LEU A 83 -0.84 20.22 14.32
N LYS A 84 -0.58 19.71 15.52
CA LYS A 84 -0.58 20.47 16.77
C LYS A 84 0.86 20.84 17.12
N PRO A 85 1.08 21.99 17.80
CA PRO A 85 2.41 22.40 18.25
C PRO A 85 3.10 21.40 19.18
N THR A 86 2.35 20.51 19.81
CA THR A 86 2.84 19.46 20.71
C THR A 86 3.22 18.16 20.01
N ASP A 87 2.86 18.00 18.73
CA ASP A 87 3.00 16.73 18.02
C ASP A 87 4.46 16.38 17.75
N GLN A 88 4.77 15.10 17.91
CA GLN A 88 5.93 14.46 17.29
C GLN A 88 5.51 13.92 15.93
N VAL A 89 6.23 14.32 14.88
CA VAL A 89 5.90 13.93 13.52
C VAL A 89 6.95 12.98 13.00
N LEU A 90 6.52 11.93 12.31
CA LEU A 90 7.35 11.06 11.50
C LEU A 90 7.21 11.46 10.03
N GLU A 91 8.30 11.81 9.37
CA GLU A 91 8.35 11.95 7.91
C GLU A 91 9.10 10.76 7.30
N VAL A 92 8.48 10.09 6.34
CA VAL A 92 9.15 9.02 5.59
C VAL A 92 9.47 9.51 4.19
N GLY A 93 10.75 9.46 3.82
CA GLY A 93 11.22 9.96 2.53
C GLY A 93 11.09 11.48 2.40
N PRO A 94 11.84 12.28 3.19
CA PRO A 94 11.82 13.74 3.11
C PRO A 94 12.28 14.30 1.76
N GLY A 95 13.05 13.52 0.98
CA GLY A 95 13.60 13.95 -0.30
C GLY A 95 14.46 15.19 -0.15
N THR A 96 14.11 16.29 -0.84
CA THR A 96 14.84 17.57 -0.73
C THR A 96 14.35 18.48 0.40
N GLY A 97 13.44 17.99 1.26
CA GLY A 97 12.97 18.71 2.43
C GLY A 97 11.85 19.72 2.19
N ASN A 98 11.16 19.66 1.04
CA ASN A 98 10.07 20.58 0.71
C ASN A 98 8.86 20.44 1.66
N LEU A 99 8.55 19.22 2.11
CA LEU A 99 7.55 18.97 3.15
C LEU A 99 8.15 19.22 4.53
N THR A 100 9.34 18.69 4.80
CA THR A 100 10.09 18.84 6.06
C THR A 100 10.04 20.25 6.64
N VAL A 101 10.40 21.28 5.87
CA VAL A 101 10.44 22.67 6.39
C VAL A 101 9.07 23.17 6.85
N ARG A 102 8.00 22.80 6.14
CA ARG A 102 6.61 23.19 6.49
C ARG A 102 6.09 22.43 7.71
N ILE A 103 6.53 21.18 7.87
CA ILE A 103 6.18 20.35 9.03
C ILE A 103 6.84 20.92 10.29
N LEU A 104 8.14 21.24 10.22
CA LEU A 104 8.94 21.78 11.34
C LEU A 104 8.39 23.08 11.93
N GLU A 105 7.72 23.90 11.10
CA GLU A 105 7.04 25.11 11.54
C GLU A 105 5.86 24.84 12.48
N LYS A 106 5.20 23.68 12.35
CA LYS A 106 3.92 23.37 13.03
C LYS A 106 4.01 22.33 14.13
N CYS A 107 5.12 21.62 14.27
CA CYS A 107 5.28 20.52 15.24
C CYS A 107 6.30 20.82 16.35
N LYS A 108 6.32 19.94 17.37
CA LYS A 108 7.32 19.95 18.45
C LYS A 108 8.64 19.37 17.99
N LYS A 109 8.59 18.19 17.37
CA LYS A 109 9.74 17.38 16.90
C LYS A 109 9.37 16.72 15.58
N LEU A 110 10.33 16.60 14.67
CA LEU A 110 10.21 15.83 13.44
C LEU A 110 11.33 14.78 13.39
N VAL A 111 10.97 13.52 13.22
CA VAL A 111 11.90 12.44 12.88
C VAL A 111 11.71 12.11 11.41
N ALA A 112 12.74 12.32 10.60
CA ALA A 112 12.74 12.00 9.18
C ALA A 112 13.53 10.70 8.93
N VAL A 113 12.90 9.70 8.32
CA VAL A 113 13.56 8.45 7.90
C VAL A 113 13.86 8.52 6.41
N GLU A 114 15.15 8.45 6.05
CA GLU A 114 15.61 8.56 4.67
C GLU A 114 16.61 7.44 4.35
N MET A 115 16.42 6.80 3.19
CA MET A 115 17.31 5.75 2.72
C MET A 115 18.57 6.33 2.08
N ASP A 116 18.46 7.44 1.32
CA ASP A 116 19.61 8.06 0.63
C ASP A 116 20.33 9.05 1.56
N PRO A 117 21.56 8.74 2.04
CA PRO A 117 22.31 9.63 2.92
C PRO A 117 22.54 11.02 2.33
N ARG A 118 22.59 11.15 0.99
CA ARG A 118 22.80 12.44 0.31
C ARG A 118 21.57 13.34 0.43
N MET A 119 20.37 12.76 0.38
CA MET A 119 19.12 13.49 0.61
C MET A 119 19.02 13.93 2.07
N ALA A 120 19.37 13.04 3.00
CA ALA A 120 19.45 13.37 4.42
C ALA A 120 20.36 14.59 4.67
N MET A 121 21.54 14.63 4.06
CA MET A 121 22.44 15.78 4.17
C MET A 121 21.87 17.07 3.57
N GLU A 122 21.17 16.98 2.43
CA GLU A 122 20.50 18.14 1.82
C GLU A 122 19.42 18.72 2.73
N VAL A 123 18.60 17.86 3.34
CA VAL A 123 17.58 18.27 4.31
C VAL A 123 18.22 18.92 5.54
N GLN A 124 19.29 18.33 6.07
CA GLN A 124 20.03 18.86 7.22
C GLN A 124 20.59 20.26 6.91
N LYS A 125 21.27 20.42 5.77
CA LYS A 125 21.84 21.69 5.33
C LYS A 125 20.77 22.77 5.15
N ARG A 126 19.60 22.39 4.62
CA ARG A 126 18.48 23.30 4.39
C ARG A 126 17.95 23.97 5.66
N VAL A 127 18.03 23.28 6.81
CA VAL A 127 17.56 23.82 8.10
C VAL A 127 18.68 24.29 9.02
N GLN A 128 19.94 23.96 8.72
CA GLN A 128 21.10 24.12 9.61
C GLN A 128 21.23 25.53 10.22
N ALA A 129 21.01 26.57 9.44
CA ALA A 129 21.13 27.97 9.88
C ALA A 129 19.82 28.56 10.43
N THR A 130 18.87 27.70 10.84
CA THR A 130 17.54 28.13 11.32
C THR A 130 17.22 27.54 12.69
N PRO A 131 16.33 28.17 13.48
CA PRO A 131 15.84 27.58 14.73
C PRO A 131 15.10 26.24 14.55
N LEU A 132 14.78 25.84 13.31
CA LEU A 132 14.12 24.57 13.00
C LEU A 132 15.07 23.38 13.12
N ALA A 133 16.39 23.58 12.98
CA ALA A 133 17.39 22.51 13.08
C ALA A 133 17.26 21.73 14.40
N ARG A 134 16.98 22.41 15.51
CA ARG A 134 16.82 21.78 16.84
C ARG A 134 15.62 20.84 16.96
N LYS A 135 14.65 20.93 16.04
CA LYS A 135 13.44 20.11 16.02
C LYS A 135 13.58 18.90 15.09
N LEU A 136 14.58 18.89 14.21
CA LEU A 136 14.78 17.85 13.21
C LEU A 136 15.75 16.78 13.71
N GLN A 137 15.33 15.52 13.62
CA GLN A 137 16.18 14.35 13.75
C GLN A 137 16.09 13.57 12.44
N ILE A 138 17.23 13.20 11.86
CA ILE A 138 17.27 12.39 10.64
C ILE A 138 17.82 11.01 10.99
N GLN A 139 17.10 9.97 10.60
CA GLN A 139 17.52 8.58 10.71
C GLN A 139 17.77 8.02 9.32
N ILE A 140 19.02 7.66 9.06
CA ILE A 140 19.42 7.04 7.80
C ILE A 140 19.12 5.55 7.87
N GLY A 141 18.31 5.04 6.94
CA GLY A 141 18.03 3.62 6.85
C GLY A 141 16.79 3.25 6.05
N ASP A 142 16.60 1.94 5.89
CA ASP A 142 15.42 1.36 5.27
C ASP A 142 14.21 1.49 6.19
N PHE A 143 13.23 2.32 5.82
CA PHE A 143 12.01 2.47 6.60
C PHE A 143 11.34 1.13 6.95
N CYS A 144 11.40 0.13 6.07
CA CYS A 144 10.80 -1.18 6.31
C CYS A 144 11.48 -1.92 7.46
N LYS A 145 12.77 -1.68 7.71
CA LYS A 145 13.59 -2.36 8.73
C LYS A 145 13.86 -1.51 9.97
N THR A 146 13.80 -0.19 9.84
CA THR A 146 14.06 0.77 10.90
C THR A 146 13.06 0.66 12.05
N GLU A 147 13.54 0.59 13.29
CA GLU A 147 12.69 0.72 14.47
C GLU A 147 12.21 2.17 14.61
N LEU A 148 10.91 2.34 14.86
CA LEU A 148 10.28 3.65 14.92
C LEU A 148 10.06 4.04 16.38
N GLU A 149 10.52 5.24 16.74
CA GLU A 149 10.09 5.91 17.96
C GLU A 149 8.58 6.23 17.90
N TYR A 150 7.98 6.57 19.04
CA TYR A 150 6.60 7.06 19.08
C TYR A 150 6.46 8.35 18.25
N PHE A 151 5.34 8.46 17.53
CA PHE A 151 4.93 9.68 16.84
C PHE A 151 3.41 9.85 16.90
N ASP A 152 2.95 11.10 16.87
CA ASP A 152 1.52 11.44 16.84
C ASP A 152 0.99 11.42 15.40
N VAL A 153 1.79 11.91 14.45
CA VAL A 153 1.38 12.03 13.04
C VAL A 153 2.49 11.52 12.12
N CYS A 154 2.13 10.73 11.11
CA CYS A 154 3.04 10.38 10.02
C CYS A 154 2.68 11.16 8.76
N ILE A 155 3.66 11.71 8.06
CA ILE A 155 3.49 12.31 6.73
C ILE A 155 4.47 11.64 5.78
N SER A 156 4.02 11.22 4.60
CA SER A 156 4.89 10.52 3.66
C SER A 156 4.60 10.85 2.21
N ASN A 157 5.68 11.05 1.46
CA ASN A 157 5.74 11.02 -0.01
C ASN A 157 6.77 9.97 -0.47
N THR A 158 6.68 8.77 0.08
CA THR A 158 7.61 7.69 -0.23
C THR A 158 7.46 7.15 -1.65
N PRO A 159 8.53 6.55 -2.20
CA PRO A 159 8.46 5.79 -3.45
C PRO A 159 7.36 4.72 -3.42
N TYR A 160 6.73 4.49 -4.57
CA TYR A 160 5.54 3.65 -4.66
C TYR A 160 5.80 2.16 -4.40
N GLN A 161 7.05 1.73 -4.56
CA GLN A 161 7.53 0.37 -4.36
C GLN A 161 7.34 -0.11 -2.91
N ILE A 162 7.34 0.82 -1.95
CA ILE A 162 7.20 0.50 -0.51
C ILE A 162 5.81 0.83 0.03
N SER A 163 4.81 1.09 -0.81
CA SER A 163 3.48 1.55 -0.37
C SER A 163 2.76 0.57 0.57
N SER A 164 2.57 -0.69 0.15
CA SER A 164 1.92 -1.71 1.02
C SER A 164 2.74 -1.99 2.29
N PRO A 165 4.06 -2.24 2.18
CA PRO A 165 4.92 -2.41 3.35
C PRO A 165 4.82 -1.25 4.35
N LEU A 166 4.78 -0.01 3.86
CA LEU A 166 4.65 1.18 4.69
C LEU A 166 3.33 1.20 5.46
N VAL A 167 2.21 0.98 4.77
CA VAL A 167 0.88 1.01 5.42
C VAL A 167 0.81 -0.04 6.52
N PHE A 168 1.25 -1.25 6.25
CA PHE A 168 1.18 -2.35 7.20
C PHE A 168 2.13 -2.20 8.38
N LYS A 169 3.33 -1.65 8.15
CA LYS A 169 4.25 -1.28 9.24
C LYS A 169 3.65 -0.20 10.15
N LEU A 170 3.01 0.81 9.58
CA LEU A 170 2.31 1.84 10.36
C LEU A 170 1.18 1.22 11.18
N LEU A 171 0.28 0.42 10.59
CA LEU A 171 -0.83 -0.22 11.32
C LEU A 171 -0.35 -1.15 12.45
N SER A 172 0.83 -1.75 12.30
CA SER A 172 1.45 -2.60 13.31
C SER A 172 2.18 -1.82 14.40
N HIS A 173 2.49 -0.54 14.18
CA HIS A 173 3.22 0.30 15.12
C HIS A 173 2.45 0.48 16.43
N ARG A 174 3.18 0.47 17.54
CA ARG A 174 2.67 0.74 18.88
C ARG A 174 3.65 1.64 19.63
N PRO A 175 3.18 2.57 20.49
CA PRO A 175 1.78 2.98 20.71
C PRO A 175 1.07 3.49 19.45
N LEU A 176 -0.27 3.53 19.46
CA LEU A 176 -1.02 4.00 18.28
C LEU A 176 -0.76 5.49 18.04
N PHE A 177 -0.48 5.84 16.79
CA PHE A 177 -0.42 7.23 16.34
C PHE A 177 -1.84 7.76 16.06
N ARG A 178 -2.00 9.08 16.02
CA ARG A 178 -3.28 9.74 15.80
C ARG A 178 -3.76 9.61 14.35
N CYS A 179 -2.90 9.95 13.39
CA CYS A 179 -3.21 9.80 11.97
C CYS A 179 -1.96 9.80 11.08
N ALA A 180 -2.07 9.26 9.88
CA ALA A 180 -1.06 9.34 8.85
C ALA A 180 -1.62 10.00 7.59
N ILE A 181 -0.88 10.94 6.99
CA ILE A 181 -1.18 11.57 5.71
C ILE A 181 -0.18 11.04 4.68
N LEU A 182 -0.66 10.15 3.82
CA LEU A 182 0.18 9.35 2.95
C LEU A 182 -0.14 9.66 1.49
N MET A 183 0.89 9.91 0.69
CA MET A 183 0.73 10.08 -0.75
C MET A 183 1.14 8.81 -1.50
N PHE A 184 0.24 8.33 -2.34
CA PHE A 184 0.42 7.13 -3.17
C PHE A 184 0.05 7.38 -4.63
N GLN A 185 0.32 6.41 -5.50
CA GLN A 185 -0.31 6.35 -6.82
C GLN A 185 -1.83 6.34 -6.67
N ARG A 186 -2.53 6.92 -7.65
CA ARG A 186 -3.99 7.01 -7.65
C ARG A 186 -4.65 5.65 -7.49
N GLU A 187 -4.26 4.64 -8.27
CA GLU A 187 -4.88 3.31 -8.21
C GLU A 187 -4.74 2.68 -6.82
N PHE A 188 -3.53 2.70 -6.26
CA PHE A 188 -3.27 2.19 -4.92
C PHE A 188 -4.08 2.93 -3.84
N ALA A 189 -4.09 4.26 -3.89
CA ALA A 189 -4.89 5.09 -2.97
C ALA A 189 -6.39 4.76 -3.07
N MET A 190 -6.91 4.58 -4.30
CA MET A 190 -8.31 4.24 -4.52
C MET A 190 -8.66 2.84 -4.00
N ARG A 191 -7.72 1.88 -4.06
CA ARG A 191 -7.89 0.56 -3.44
C ARG A 191 -7.98 0.66 -1.92
N LEU A 192 -7.17 1.50 -1.27
CA LEU A 192 -7.23 1.66 0.18
C LEU A 192 -8.60 2.17 0.67
N VAL A 193 -9.22 3.08 -0.08
CA VAL A 193 -10.54 3.68 0.26
C VAL A 193 -11.73 2.96 -0.40
N ALA A 194 -11.48 1.90 -1.15
CA ALA A 194 -12.53 1.18 -1.87
C ALA A 194 -13.54 0.61 -0.88
N ARG A 195 -14.83 0.68 -1.22
CA ARG A 195 -15.92 0.08 -0.44
C ARG A 195 -16.30 -1.27 -1.03
N PRO A 196 -16.93 -2.17 -0.25
CA PRO A 196 -17.55 -3.37 -0.79
C PRO A 196 -18.47 -3.07 -1.98
N ASP A 197 -18.58 -4.02 -2.90
CA ASP A 197 -19.30 -3.92 -4.17
C ASP A 197 -18.77 -2.83 -5.13
N THR A 198 -17.47 -2.52 -5.05
CA THR A 198 -16.79 -1.64 -6.01
C THR A 198 -15.63 -2.35 -6.70
N ASP A 199 -15.28 -1.90 -7.90
CA ASP A 199 -14.21 -2.49 -8.71
C ASP A 199 -12.85 -2.54 -8.01
N MET A 200 -12.59 -1.61 -7.10
CA MET A 200 -11.32 -1.49 -6.38
C MET A 200 -11.31 -2.23 -5.04
N TRP A 201 -12.42 -2.83 -4.61
CA TRP A 201 -12.51 -3.61 -3.37
C TRP A 201 -11.66 -4.87 -3.45
N CYS A 202 -10.70 -5.01 -2.54
CA CYS A 202 -9.74 -6.09 -2.58
C CYS A 202 -9.20 -6.44 -1.18
N ARG A 203 -8.36 -7.47 -1.10
CA ARG A 203 -7.67 -7.88 0.14
C ARG A 203 -6.97 -6.71 0.84
N LEU A 204 -6.30 -5.83 0.09
CA LEU A 204 -5.64 -4.65 0.66
C LEU A 204 -6.66 -3.73 1.35
N SER A 205 -7.80 -3.48 0.71
CA SER A 205 -8.89 -2.66 1.25
C SER A 205 -9.40 -3.27 2.55
N ALA A 206 -9.74 -4.56 2.54
CA ALA A 206 -10.27 -5.26 3.70
C ALA A 206 -9.30 -5.25 4.88
N ASN A 207 -8.02 -5.60 4.64
CA ASN A 207 -7.00 -5.67 5.67
C ASN A 207 -6.72 -4.30 6.31
N VAL A 208 -6.65 -3.24 5.52
CA VAL A 208 -6.37 -1.90 6.05
C VAL A 208 -7.58 -1.36 6.80
N GLN A 209 -8.79 -1.52 6.24
CA GLN A 209 -10.02 -0.99 6.83
C GLN A 209 -10.44 -1.71 8.10
N LEU A 210 -9.99 -2.95 8.33
CA LEU A 210 -10.14 -3.64 9.61
C LEU A 210 -9.47 -2.87 10.77
N TYR A 211 -8.32 -2.22 10.52
CA TYR A 211 -7.54 -1.56 11.58
C TYR A 211 -7.57 -0.04 11.54
N ALA A 212 -8.08 0.57 10.48
CA ALA A 212 -8.06 2.01 10.32
C ALA A 212 -9.21 2.53 9.46
N LYS A 213 -9.68 3.72 9.80
CA LYS A 213 -10.46 4.53 8.86
C LYS A 213 -9.53 5.14 7.82
N VAL A 214 -9.87 4.96 6.54
CA VAL A 214 -9.12 5.54 5.42
C VAL A 214 -9.99 6.52 4.64
N ASP A 215 -9.54 7.76 4.52
CA ASP A 215 -10.22 8.83 3.78
C ASP A 215 -9.37 9.30 2.60
N HIS A 216 -9.99 9.48 1.43
CA HIS A 216 -9.35 10.16 0.30
C HIS A 216 -9.39 11.67 0.54
N ILE A 217 -8.23 12.33 0.54
CA ILE A 217 -8.13 13.74 0.92
C ILE A 217 -8.03 14.64 -0.29
N MET A 218 -7.14 14.33 -1.23
CA MET A 218 -6.97 15.12 -2.45
C MET A 218 -6.26 14.37 -3.57
N LYS A 219 -6.52 14.83 -4.80
CA LYS A 219 -5.82 14.42 -6.01
C LYS A 219 -4.55 15.27 -6.18
N VAL A 220 -3.47 14.67 -6.65
CA VAL A 220 -2.22 15.38 -6.95
C VAL A 220 -1.78 15.05 -8.37
N SER A 221 -1.64 16.10 -9.19
CA SER A 221 -1.22 15.99 -10.59
C SER A 221 0.22 15.50 -10.69
N ARG A 222 0.50 14.63 -11.67
CA ARG A 222 1.88 14.22 -12.02
C ARG A 222 2.81 15.41 -12.30
N ASN A 223 2.27 16.55 -12.76
CA ASN A 223 3.04 17.76 -13.03
C ASN A 223 3.54 18.46 -11.76
N SER A 224 3.07 18.04 -10.59
CA SER A 224 3.53 18.52 -9.28
C SER A 224 4.88 17.92 -8.86
N PHE A 225 5.42 17.00 -9.64
CA PHE A 225 6.65 16.27 -9.33
C PHE A 225 7.78 16.57 -10.32
N ARG A 226 9.02 16.26 -9.90
CA ARG A 226 10.21 16.26 -10.76
C ARG A 226 11.10 15.03 -10.47
N PRO A 227 11.38 14.20 -11.48
CA PRO A 227 10.68 14.12 -12.77
C PRO A 227 9.18 13.76 -12.57
N PRO A 228 8.28 14.10 -13.52
CA PRO A 228 6.88 13.67 -13.44
C PRO A 228 6.74 12.13 -13.46
N PRO A 229 5.90 11.53 -12.61
CA PRO A 229 5.52 10.12 -12.74
C PRO A 229 4.63 9.89 -13.96
N GLN A 230 4.51 8.63 -14.36
CA GLN A 230 3.63 8.23 -15.47
C GLN A 230 2.15 8.25 -15.10
N VAL A 231 1.84 8.17 -13.80
CA VAL A 231 0.49 8.09 -13.26
C VAL A 231 0.22 9.24 -12.30
N GLU A 232 -1.06 9.51 -12.08
CA GLU A 232 -1.54 10.48 -11.10
C GLU A 232 -1.34 9.96 -9.66
N SER A 233 -1.31 10.89 -8.70
CA SER A 233 -1.14 10.59 -7.28
C SER A 233 -2.37 10.97 -6.46
N SER A 234 -2.46 10.48 -5.23
CA SER A 234 -3.44 10.89 -4.26
C SER A 234 -2.94 10.83 -2.85
N VAL A 235 -3.46 11.76 -2.05
CA VAL A 235 -3.22 11.83 -0.62
C VAL A 235 -4.40 11.17 0.08
N VAL A 236 -4.09 10.24 0.97
CA VAL A 236 -5.05 9.58 1.86
C VAL A 236 -4.72 9.87 3.30
N ARG A 237 -5.75 9.89 4.15
CA ARG A 237 -5.60 9.90 5.60
C ARG A 237 -5.89 8.50 6.12
N VAL A 238 -5.00 7.97 6.94
CA VAL A 238 -5.18 6.71 7.66
C VAL A 238 -5.26 7.02 9.15
N THR A 239 -6.37 6.67 9.79
CA THR A 239 -6.62 6.90 11.22
C THR A 239 -6.83 5.55 11.89
N PRO A 240 -5.87 5.05 12.70
CA PRO A 240 -6.03 3.78 13.40
C PRO A 240 -7.26 3.74 14.29
N ILE A 241 -7.95 2.60 14.31
CA ILE A 241 -9.06 2.34 15.23
C ILE A 241 -8.46 2.05 16.61
N ASN A 242 -8.96 2.75 17.63
CA ASN A 242 -8.52 2.61 19.03
C ASN A 242 -9.73 2.37 19.96
N PRO A 243 -9.79 1.22 20.67
CA PRO A 243 -8.83 0.11 20.64
C PRO A 243 -8.85 -0.64 19.30
N PRO A 244 -7.73 -1.26 18.88
CA PRO A 244 -7.72 -2.09 17.69
C PRO A 244 -8.63 -3.32 17.88
N PRO A 245 -9.18 -3.90 16.79
CA PRO A 245 -9.98 -5.11 16.89
C PRO A 245 -9.18 -6.26 17.51
N LYS A 246 -9.86 -7.10 18.29
CA LYS A 246 -9.27 -8.27 18.96
C LYS A 246 -9.15 -9.48 18.01
N VAL A 247 -8.54 -9.26 16.84
CA VAL A 247 -8.36 -10.27 15.80
C VAL A 247 -6.88 -10.40 15.49
N ARG A 248 -6.37 -11.64 15.40
CA ARG A 248 -5.00 -11.87 14.91
C ARG A 248 -4.95 -11.53 13.43
N PHE A 249 -3.99 -10.73 13.00
CA PHE A 249 -3.92 -10.32 11.59
C PHE A 249 -3.69 -11.48 10.65
N GLU A 250 -2.90 -12.47 11.07
CA GLU A 250 -2.55 -13.63 10.25
C GLU A 250 -3.81 -14.45 9.92
N GLU A 251 -4.73 -14.55 10.87
CA GLU A 251 -6.03 -15.22 10.69
C GLU A 251 -6.89 -14.50 9.65
N PHE A 252 -7.05 -13.19 9.83
CA PHE A 252 -7.86 -12.38 8.92
C PHE A 252 -7.23 -12.29 7.53
N ASP A 253 -5.91 -12.12 7.44
CA ASP A 253 -5.17 -12.10 6.18
C ASP A 253 -5.20 -13.46 5.49
N GLY A 254 -5.09 -14.56 6.23
CA GLY A 254 -5.21 -15.92 5.70
C GLY A 254 -6.59 -16.19 5.10
N LEU A 255 -7.66 -15.84 5.81
CA LEU A 255 -9.03 -15.92 5.29
C LEU A 255 -9.20 -15.04 4.04
N THR A 256 -8.84 -13.76 4.12
CA THR A 256 -9.01 -12.82 3.00
C THR A 256 -8.17 -13.22 1.80
N ARG A 257 -6.99 -13.81 1.99
CA ARG A 257 -6.17 -14.38 0.90
C ARG A 257 -6.91 -15.47 0.13
N ILE A 258 -7.64 -16.34 0.82
CA ILE A 258 -8.46 -17.37 0.18
C ILE A 258 -9.62 -16.73 -0.60
N VAL A 259 -10.43 -15.93 0.08
CA VAL A 259 -11.70 -15.45 -0.51
C VAL A 259 -11.51 -14.38 -1.60
N PHE A 260 -10.47 -13.55 -1.51
CA PHE A 260 -10.17 -12.55 -2.53
C PHE A 260 -9.34 -13.09 -3.71
N SER A 261 -8.81 -14.31 -3.65
CA SER A 261 -8.09 -14.95 -4.77
C SER A 261 -8.95 -14.99 -6.05
N ARG A 262 -10.26 -15.23 -5.87
CA ARG A 262 -11.29 -15.19 -6.90
C ARG A 262 -12.50 -14.43 -6.36
N ARG A 263 -12.32 -13.13 -6.05
CA ARG A 263 -13.33 -12.29 -5.37
C ARG A 263 -14.74 -12.29 -5.98
N ASN A 264 -14.86 -12.57 -7.28
CA ASN A 264 -16.12 -12.61 -8.02
C ASN A 264 -16.75 -14.02 -8.08
N LYS A 265 -16.17 -15.04 -7.45
CA LYS A 265 -16.75 -16.38 -7.31
C LYS A 265 -17.43 -16.52 -5.95
N HIS A 266 -18.31 -17.50 -5.85
CA HIS A 266 -18.97 -17.86 -4.60
C HIS A 266 -17.93 -18.22 -3.54
N ILE A 267 -18.17 -17.88 -2.26
CA ILE A 267 -17.23 -18.16 -1.17
C ILE A 267 -16.92 -19.65 -1.12
N ARG A 268 -17.92 -20.52 -1.25
CA ARG A 268 -17.70 -21.97 -1.33
C ARG A 268 -16.69 -22.36 -2.40
N ALA A 269 -16.81 -21.80 -3.60
CA ALA A 269 -15.88 -22.08 -4.67
C ALA A 269 -14.44 -21.65 -4.34
N SER A 270 -14.25 -20.60 -3.53
CA SER A 270 -12.92 -20.15 -3.09
C SER A 270 -12.20 -21.17 -2.21
N PHE A 271 -12.93 -21.88 -1.34
CA PHE A 271 -12.37 -22.94 -0.48
C PHE A 271 -12.15 -24.27 -1.21
N PHE A 272 -13.11 -24.70 -2.02
CA PHE A 272 -13.07 -26.02 -2.68
C PHE A 272 -12.39 -26.02 -4.04
N GLY A 273 -12.32 -24.86 -4.71
CA GLY A 273 -11.78 -24.76 -6.07
C GLY A 273 -10.33 -24.29 -6.15
N ALA A 274 -9.68 -24.00 -5.03
CA ALA A 274 -8.29 -23.53 -4.97
C ALA A 274 -7.39 -24.65 -4.44
N LYS A 275 -6.33 -24.96 -5.18
CA LYS A 275 -5.41 -26.06 -4.83
C LYS A 275 -4.74 -25.80 -3.47
N GLY A 276 -4.72 -26.81 -2.61
CA GLY A 276 -4.03 -26.79 -1.32
C GLY A 276 -4.74 -26.05 -0.19
N VAL A 277 -5.90 -25.40 -0.42
CA VAL A 277 -6.62 -24.68 0.66
C VAL A 277 -7.16 -25.64 1.71
N LEU A 278 -7.87 -26.69 1.30
CA LEU A 278 -8.41 -27.68 2.22
C LEU A 278 -7.30 -28.43 2.98
N GLU A 279 -6.23 -28.82 2.29
CA GLU A 279 -5.06 -29.48 2.89
C GLU A 279 -4.40 -28.61 3.97
N MET A 280 -4.21 -27.31 3.68
CA MET A 280 -3.67 -26.34 4.63
C MET A 280 -4.59 -26.18 5.86
N LEU A 281 -5.89 -26.01 5.64
CA LEU A 281 -6.86 -25.85 6.74
C LEU A 281 -6.96 -27.12 7.59
N GLU A 282 -6.90 -28.29 6.98
CA GLU A 282 -6.94 -29.58 7.65
C GLU A 282 -5.69 -29.78 8.52
N ALA A 283 -4.51 -29.42 8.01
CA ALA A 283 -3.28 -29.46 8.79
C ALA A 283 -3.36 -28.54 10.02
N ASN A 284 -3.82 -27.29 9.85
CA ASN A 284 -4.00 -26.35 10.95
C ASN A 284 -5.02 -26.85 11.98
N TRP A 285 -6.14 -27.40 11.52
CA TRP A 285 -7.19 -27.96 12.39
C TRP A 285 -6.69 -29.16 13.19
N ARG A 286 -5.94 -30.08 12.57
CA ARG A 286 -5.32 -31.22 13.29
C ARG A 286 -4.33 -30.75 14.34
N SER A 287 -3.49 -29.76 14.03
CA SER A 287 -2.57 -29.15 15.00
C SER A 287 -3.33 -28.53 16.18
N TRP A 288 -4.43 -27.82 15.91
CA TRP A 288 -5.28 -27.25 16.96
C TRP A 288 -5.96 -28.33 17.83
N CYS A 289 -6.48 -29.40 17.23
CA CYS A 289 -7.06 -30.52 17.98
C CYS A 289 -6.02 -31.17 18.90
N SER A 290 -4.80 -31.37 18.41
CA SER A 290 -3.68 -31.88 19.20
C SER A 290 -3.34 -30.96 20.38
N GLU A 291 -3.23 -29.65 20.14
CA GLU A 291 -2.97 -28.65 21.19
C GLU A 291 -4.07 -28.60 22.25
N LYS A 292 -5.32 -28.84 21.87
CA LYS A 292 -6.49 -28.83 22.76
C LYS A 292 -6.87 -30.19 23.31
N GLU A 293 -6.09 -31.24 23.03
CA GLU A 293 -6.36 -32.62 23.43
C GLU A 293 -7.76 -33.12 22.98
N ILE A 294 -8.22 -32.66 21.82
CA ILE A 294 -9.49 -33.05 21.22
C ILE A 294 -9.27 -34.29 20.35
N PRO A 295 -9.96 -35.41 20.61
CA PRO A 295 -9.88 -36.59 19.76
C PRO A 295 -10.36 -36.28 18.34
N ILE A 296 -9.56 -36.67 17.35
CA ILE A 296 -9.91 -36.53 15.94
C ILE A 296 -10.76 -37.74 15.52
N ASP A 297 -11.96 -37.45 15.01
CA ASP A 297 -12.80 -38.43 14.32
C ASP A 297 -12.62 -38.28 12.80
N ASP A 298 -11.87 -39.22 12.20
CA ASP A 298 -11.64 -39.28 10.75
C ASP A 298 -12.79 -39.99 9.99
N SER A 299 -13.92 -40.31 10.65
CA SER A 299 -15.08 -40.94 9.98
C SER A 299 -15.72 -40.04 8.92
N LYS A 300 -15.61 -38.71 9.08
CA LYS A 300 -16.08 -37.71 8.12
C LYS A 300 -14.89 -37.00 7.49
N PRO A 301 -14.89 -36.81 6.15
CA PRO A 301 -13.81 -36.06 5.52
C PRO A 301 -13.82 -34.61 5.99
N PHE A 302 -12.64 -34.03 6.21
CA PHE A 302 -12.49 -32.64 6.68
C PHE A 302 -13.22 -31.62 5.79
N SER A 303 -13.31 -31.91 4.49
CA SER A 303 -14.05 -31.10 3.53
C SER A 303 -15.54 -30.92 3.89
N SER A 304 -16.18 -31.92 4.51
CA SER A 304 -17.57 -31.81 4.98
C SER A 304 -17.69 -30.81 6.13
N ARG A 305 -16.71 -30.79 7.05
CA ARG A 305 -16.66 -29.83 8.16
C ARG A 305 -16.58 -28.39 7.64
N VAL A 306 -15.77 -28.15 6.60
CA VAL A 306 -15.68 -26.82 5.97
C VAL A 306 -17.01 -26.45 5.29
N ASP A 307 -17.67 -27.39 4.62
CA ASP A 307 -18.96 -27.14 3.96
C ASP A 307 -20.07 -26.85 4.97
N ASP A 308 -20.08 -27.54 6.10
CA ASP A 308 -21.02 -27.34 7.21
C ASP A 308 -20.88 -25.93 7.80
N VAL A 309 -19.64 -25.48 8.06
CA VAL A 309 -19.37 -24.12 8.54
C VAL A 309 -19.88 -23.09 7.53
N LEU A 310 -19.52 -23.22 6.26
CA LEU A 310 -19.97 -22.27 5.23
C LEU A 310 -21.50 -22.23 5.14
N SER A 311 -22.16 -23.39 5.13
CA SER A 311 -23.62 -23.49 5.06
C SER A 311 -24.30 -22.87 6.27
N SER A 312 -23.76 -23.05 7.47
CA SER A 312 -24.30 -22.47 8.71
C SER A 312 -24.24 -20.94 8.74
N THR A 313 -23.26 -20.33 8.06
CA THR A 313 -23.11 -18.87 8.01
C THR A 313 -24.03 -18.18 7.00
N GLY A 314 -24.60 -18.93 6.05
CA GLY A 314 -25.34 -18.37 4.92
C GLY A 314 -24.48 -17.66 3.87
N PHE A 315 -23.14 -17.69 3.99
CA PHE A 315 -22.23 -17.02 3.05
C PHE A 315 -21.81 -17.86 1.85
N THR A 316 -22.26 -19.12 1.74
CA THR A 316 -21.90 -20.07 0.69
C THR A 316 -21.95 -19.46 -0.71
N GLU A 317 -23.05 -18.78 -1.03
CA GLU A 317 -23.32 -18.16 -2.33
C GLU A 317 -22.90 -16.68 -2.40
N ASN A 318 -22.41 -16.10 -1.30
CA ASN A 318 -21.89 -14.74 -1.29
C ASN A 318 -20.59 -14.65 -2.09
N ARG A 319 -20.17 -13.43 -2.40
CA ARG A 319 -18.93 -13.15 -3.13
C ARG A 319 -18.12 -12.16 -2.32
N ALA A 320 -16.82 -12.41 -2.17
CA ALA A 320 -15.95 -11.52 -1.39
C ALA A 320 -15.95 -10.08 -1.94
N ALA A 321 -16.23 -9.91 -3.24
CA ALA A 321 -16.43 -8.61 -3.86
C ALA A 321 -17.53 -7.76 -3.19
N LYS A 322 -18.52 -8.39 -2.54
CA LYS A 322 -19.68 -7.74 -1.92
C LYS A 322 -19.69 -7.78 -0.39
N MET A 323 -18.87 -8.64 0.21
CA MET A 323 -18.80 -8.78 1.66
C MET A 323 -18.04 -7.61 2.26
N ASP A 324 -18.61 -7.01 3.30
CA ASP A 324 -17.96 -5.98 4.09
C ASP A 324 -17.05 -6.58 5.18
N ILE A 325 -16.49 -5.73 6.05
CA ILE A 325 -15.61 -6.19 7.12
C ILE A 325 -16.36 -7.04 8.14
N ASP A 326 -17.62 -6.72 8.45
CA ASP A 326 -18.40 -7.43 9.45
C ASP A 326 -18.79 -8.82 8.94
N ASP A 327 -19.14 -8.95 7.65
CA ASP A 327 -19.37 -10.24 7.00
C ASP A 327 -18.11 -11.12 7.04
N LEU A 328 -16.94 -10.54 6.73
CA LEU A 328 -15.66 -11.26 6.78
C LEU A 328 -15.31 -11.68 8.22
N LEU A 329 -15.60 -10.85 9.22
CA LEU A 329 -15.38 -11.16 10.63
C LEU A 329 -16.34 -12.25 11.13
N LYS A 330 -17.61 -12.24 10.73
CA LYS A 330 -18.57 -13.31 11.03
C LYS A 330 -18.14 -14.63 10.42
N LEU A 331 -17.69 -14.61 9.17
CA LEU A 331 -17.14 -15.79 8.52
C LEU A 331 -15.92 -16.33 9.27
N LEU A 332 -14.99 -15.44 9.64
CA LEU A 332 -13.81 -15.82 10.43
C LEU A 332 -14.18 -16.44 11.77
N ALA A 333 -15.11 -15.82 12.50
CA ALA A 333 -15.58 -16.31 13.79
C ALA A 333 -16.19 -17.71 13.68
N ALA A 334 -17.02 -17.96 12.66
CA ALA A 334 -17.62 -19.28 12.44
C ALA A 334 -16.57 -20.38 12.17
N PHE A 335 -15.49 -20.05 11.46
CA PHE A 335 -14.36 -20.98 11.31
C PHE A 335 -13.63 -21.22 12.63
N HIS A 336 -13.39 -20.17 13.42
CA HIS A 336 -12.74 -20.28 14.74
C HIS A 336 -13.57 -21.10 15.73
N ASP A 337 -14.90 -20.94 15.73
CA ASP A 337 -15.82 -21.72 16.57
C ASP A 337 -15.80 -23.22 16.22
N ALA A 338 -15.52 -23.54 14.95
CA ALA A 338 -15.31 -24.91 14.48
C ALA A 338 -13.86 -25.42 14.68
N GLY A 339 -12.99 -24.63 15.31
CA GLY A 339 -11.57 -24.95 15.54
C GLY A 339 -10.70 -24.86 14.28
N ILE A 340 -11.18 -24.24 13.20
CA ILE A 340 -10.47 -24.12 11.93
C ILE A 340 -9.77 -22.75 11.88
N HIS A 341 -8.44 -22.78 11.77
CA HIS A 341 -7.58 -21.59 11.78
C HIS A 341 -6.84 -21.42 10.45
N PHE A 342 -6.54 -20.17 10.10
CA PHE A 342 -5.92 -19.81 8.83
C PHE A 342 -4.41 -19.58 8.90
N ALA A 343 -3.82 -19.61 10.10
CA ALA A 343 -2.40 -19.31 10.33
C ALA A 343 -1.73 -20.16 11.41
#